data_AF-A0A397KW56-F1
#
_entry.id   AF-A0A397KW56-F1
#
_cell.length_a   1.000
_cell.length_b   1.000
_cell.length_c   1.000
_cell.angle_alpha   90.00
_cell.angle_beta   90.00
_cell.angle_gamma   90.00
#
_symmetry.space_group_name_H-M   'P 1'
#
loop_
_entity.id
_entity.type
_entity.pdbx_description
1 polymer ?
#
loop_
_entity_poly.entity_id
_entity_poly.type
_entity_poly.pdbx_seq_one_letter_code
_entity_poly.pdbx_strand_id
1 'polypeptide(L)'
;MSDLPEDLIEEILSRVPAASLKRFRTTCKRWNALLKDQGFTEKHFRKAPKQSQVLFGFLGRLKICSLSVNGCPSIEVIDEIRLTDPVYIYKQFVISEVFHCDGLLLCTNQKKTGLVVCNPCTRQARWIKPGNRHKMSDTYTLGSYQDIKSNNISYKILRCDEYEDKARFEIYEFGCNSWRILDVTNDYNLTRFSDAVSWRGKTSKEY
;
A
#
# COMPACT_ATOMS: atom_id res chain seq x y z
N MET A 1 6.00 14.23 31.23
CA MET A 1 4.60 14.17 30.73
C MET A 1 4.12 12.75 30.93
N SER A 2 3.80 12.37 32.18
CA SER A 2 3.75 10.96 32.58
C SER A 2 2.53 10.60 33.44
N ASP A 3 1.39 11.26 33.26
CA ASP A 3 0.21 11.04 34.13
C ASP A 3 -0.99 10.42 33.41
N LEU A 4 -0.89 10.14 32.10
CA LEU A 4 -1.97 9.54 31.35
C LEU A 4 -1.77 8.01 31.19
N PRO A 5 -2.76 7.18 31.56
CA PRO A 5 -2.78 5.75 31.29
C PRO A 5 -2.52 5.40 29.82
N GLU A 6 -1.88 4.25 29.58
CA GLU A 6 -1.52 3.77 28.23
C GLU A 6 -2.76 3.69 27.32
N ASP A 7 -3.84 3.11 27.84
CA ASP A 7 -5.08 2.89 27.10
C ASP A 7 -5.71 4.21 26.63
N LEU A 8 -5.58 5.28 27.42
CA LEU A 8 -6.08 6.60 27.06
C LEU A 8 -5.19 7.27 26.01
N ILE A 9 -3.87 7.12 26.12
CA ILE A 9 -2.94 7.59 25.08
C ILE A 9 -3.27 6.91 23.75
N GLU A 10 -3.45 5.59 23.78
CA GLU A 10 -3.82 4.81 22.60
C GLU A 10 -5.15 5.26 22.02
N GLU A 11 -6.17 5.47 22.86
CA GLU A 11 -7.49 5.93 22.42
C GLU A 11 -7.43 7.33 21.78
N ILE A 12 -6.66 8.26 22.36
CA ILE A 12 -6.46 9.59 21.79
C ILE A 12 -5.75 9.48 20.43
N LEU A 13 -4.61 8.80 20.39
CA LEU A 13 -3.81 8.68 19.17
C LEU A 13 -4.56 7.93 18.06
N SER A 14 -5.46 6.99 18.40
CA SER A 14 -6.29 6.28 17.43
C SER A 14 -7.25 7.17 16.65
N ARG A 15 -7.56 8.37 17.16
CA ARG A 15 -8.46 9.36 16.54
C ARG A 15 -7.72 10.52 15.86
N VAL A 16 -6.41 10.59 15.99
CA VAL A 16 -5.59 11.63 15.35
C VAL A 16 -5.46 11.31 13.85
N PRO A 17 -5.52 12.29 12.93
CA PRO A 17 -5.26 12.02 11.52
C PRO A 17 -3.88 11.40 11.26
N ALA A 18 -3.80 10.45 10.32
CA ALA A 18 -2.57 9.69 10.02
C ALA A 18 -1.37 10.60 9.68
N ALA A 19 -1.61 11.70 8.96
CA ALA A 19 -0.58 12.66 8.58
C ALA A 19 0.07 13.33 9.81
N SER A 20 -0.71 13.61 10.84
CA SER A 20 -0.24 14.24 12.08
C SER A 20 0.52 13.26 12.97
N LEU A 21 0.14 11.97 12.96
CA LEU A 21 0.80 10.93 13.76
C LEU A 21 2.29 10.77 13.43
N LYS A 22 2.71 11.12 12.20
CA LYS A 22 4.13 11.12 11.80
C LYS A 22 5.02 11.91 12.76
N ARG A 23 4.53 13.06 13.24
CA ARG A 23 5.28 13.95 14.14
C ARG A 23 5.49 13.34 15.53
N PHE A 24 4.59 12.44 15.95
CA PHE A 24 4.66 11.77 17.25
C PHE A 24 5.66 10.61 17.28
N ARG A 25 6.15 10.13 16.12
CA ARG A 25 7.22 9.12 16.09
C ARG A 25 8.55 9.65 16.58
N THR A 26 8.79 10.95 16.45
CA THR A 26 10.07 11.59 16.81
C THR A 26 10.07 12.16 18.24
N THR A 27 8.94 12.13 18.95
CA THR A 27 8.85 12.73 20.29
C THR A 27 9.37 11.79 21.38
N CYS A 28 8.97 10.51 21.39
CA CYS A 28 9.44 9.55 22.38
C CYS A 28 9.41 8.09 21.88
N LYS A 29 10.24 7.24 22.50
CA LYS A 29 10.34 5.81 22.18
C LYS A 29 9.01 5.06 22.36
N ARG A 30 8.24 5.42 23.39
CA ARG A 30 6.94 4.80 23.69
C ARG A 30 5.92 5.04 22.58
N TRP A 31 5.75 6.29 22.16
CA TRP A 31 4.83 6.61 21.05
C TRP A 31 5.32 6.00 19.74
N ASN A 32 6.61 6.00 19.47
CA ASN A 32 7.15 5.33 18.29
C ASN A 32 6.89 3.81 18.29
N ALA A 33 6.96 3.15 19.45
CA ALA A 33 6.64 1.74 19.58
C ALA A 33 5.15 1.48 19.33
N LEU A 34 4.27 2.26 19.96
CA LEU A 34 2.82 2.17 19.76
C LEU A 34 2.42 2.41 18.30
N LEU A 35 3.01 3.40 17.63
CA LEU A 35 2.78 3.70 16.20
C LEU A 35 3.39 2.68 15.23
N LYS A 36 4.03 1.63 15.75
CA LYS A 36 4.49 0.45 14.99
C LYS A 36 3.69 -0.80 15.35
N ASP A 37 2.89 -0.74 16.41
CA ASP A 37 2.04 -1.84 16.82
C ASP A 37 0.92 -2.06 15.79
N GLN A 38 0.66 -3.33 15.50
CA GLN A 38 -0.31 -3.72 14.50
C GLN A 38 -1.75 -3.55 15.00
N GLY A 39 -2.01 -3.85 16.27
CA GLY A 39 -3.32 -3.64 16.89
C GLY A 39 -3.70 -2.17 16.92
N PHE A 40 -2.75 -1.30 17.28
CA PHE A 40 -2.93 0.15 17.16
C PHE A 40 -3.20 0.57 15.71
N THR A 41 -2.45 0.05 14.74
CA THR A 41 -2.62 0.40 13.31
C THR A 41 -4.04 0.06 12.83
N GLU A 42 -4.57 -1.09 13.23
CA GLU A 42 -5.94 -1.48 12.89
C GLU A 42 -7.00 -0.61 13.59
N LYS A 43 -6.81 -0.35 14.88
CA LYS A 43 -7.68 0.55 15.66
C LYS A 43 -7.71 1.95 15.07
N HIS A 44 -6.54 2.48 14.73
CA HIS A 44 -6.36 3.78 14.09
C HIS A 44 -7.02 3.81 12.72
N PHE A 45 -6.82 2.80 11.87
CA PHE A 45 -7.46 2.72 10.56
C PHE A 45 -9.00 2.79 10.64
N ARG A 46 -9.59 2.24 11.69
CA ARG A 46 -11.05 2.26 11.92
C ARG A 46 -11.55 3.60 12.50
N LYS A 47 -10.78 4.24 13.37
CA LYS A 47 -11.22 5.41 14.17
C LYS A 47 -10.75 6.76 13.63
N ALA A 48 -9.66 6.79 12.89
CA ALA A 48 -9.07 8.03 12.43
C ALA A 48 -9.97 8.73 11.40
N PRO A 49 -9.98 10.07 11.39
CA PRO A 49 -10.68 10.81 10.35
C PRO A 49 -10.06 10.50 8.99
N LYS A 50 -10.92 10.14 8.03
CA LYS A 50 -10.52 9.91 6.64
C LYS A 50 -10.12 11.25 6.03
N GLN A 51 -8.90 11.34 5.53
CA GLN A 51 -8.39 12.51 4.83
C GLN A 51 -8.31 12.20 3.35
N SER A 52 -9.03 12.97 2.52
CA SER A 52 -8.85 12.93 1.08
C SER A 52 -7.51 13.56 0.73
N GLN A 53 -6.59 12.75 0.23
CA GLN A 53 -5.27 13.19 -0.20
C GLN A 53 -5.08 12.87 -1.68
N VAL A 54 -4.40 13.77 -2.39
CA VAL A 54 -4.02 13.56 -3.79
C VAL A 54 -2.58 13.08 -3.83
N LEU A 55 -2.30 12.05 -4.62
CA LEU A 55 -0.96 11.51 -4.82
C LEU A 55 -0.45 11.88 -6.21
N PHE A 56 0.72 12.51 -6.27
CA PHE A 56 1.43 12.78 -7.52
C PHE A 56 2.74 11.99 -7.54
N GLY A 57 2.86 11.05 -8.47
CA GLY A 57 4.08 10.28 -8.71
C GLY A 57 4.87 10.84 -9.88
N PHE A 58 6.14 11.21 -9.68
CA PHE A 58 7.05 11.58 -10.77
C PHE A 58 8.51 11.31 -10.41
N LEU A 59 9.28 10.69 -11.33
CA LEU A 59 10.72 10.44 -11.17
C LEU A 59 11.12 9.82 -9.81
N GLY A 60 10.35 8.83 -9.35
CA GLY A 60 10.62 8.11 -8.09
C GLY A 60 10.22 8.89 -6.85
N ARG A 61 9.52 10.01 -7.01
CA ARG A 61 8.99 10.82 -5.91
C ARG A 61 7.48 10.70 -5.89
N LEU A 62 6.95 10.31 -4.73
CA LEU A 62 5.52 10.39 -4.43
C LEU A 62 5.29 11.63 -3.58
N LYS A 63 4.59 12.62 -4.13
CA LYS A 63 4.12 13.78 -3.39
C LYS A 63 2.71 13.51 -2.89
N ILE A 64 2.51 13.76 -1.61
CA ILE A 64 1.20 13.71 -0.96
C ILE A 64 0.73 15.14 -0.83
N CYS A 65 -0.44 15.41 -1.41
CA CYS A 65 -1.02 16.73 -1.40
C CYS A 65 -2.33 16.75 -0.62
N SER A 66 -2.52 17.81 0.14
CA SER A 66 -3.82 18.16 0.71
C SER A 66 -4.60 18.97 -0.32
N LEU A 67 -5.88 18.62 -0.50
CA LEU A 67 -6.80 19.39 -1.32
C LEU A 67 -7.71 20.19 -0.39
N SER A 68 -7.65 21.51 -0.47
CA SER A 68 -8.65 22.39 0.13
C SER A 68 -9.67 22.74 -0.94
N VAL A 69 -10.94 22.42 -0.70
CA VAL A 69 -12.06 22.79 -1.58
C VAL A 69 -12.88 23.94 -0.98
N ASN A 70 -12.54 24.38 0.24
CA ASN A 70 -13.24 25.47 0.91
C ASN A 70 -12.69 26.81 0.40
N GLY A 71 -13.53 27.59 -0.28
CA GLY A 71 -13.13 28.86 -0.90
C GLY A 71 -12.45 28.63 -2.24
N CYS A 72 -11.26 29.21 -2.44
CA CYS A 72 -10.46 28.99 -3.64
C CYS A 72 -9.78 27.61 -3.57
N PRO A 73 -10.03 26.70 -4.54
CA PRO A 73 -9.39 25.40 -4.54
C PRO A 73 -7.87 25.53 -4.56
N SER A 74 -7.20 24.91 -3.60
CA SER A 74 -5.74 24.89 -3.52
C SER A 74 -5.23 23.48 -3.27
N ILE A 75 -4.06 23.21 -3.86
CA ILE A 75 -3.33 21.95 -3.68
C ILE A 75 -2.01 22.31 -3.02
N GLU A 76 -1.80 21.78 -1.82
CA GLU A 76 -0.57 21.99 -1.07
C GLU A 76 0.16 20.66 -0.90
N VAL A 77 1.44 20.63 -1.24
CA VAL A 77 2.31 19.47 -0.98
C VAL A 77 2.61 19.43 0.51
N ILE A 78 2.06 18.43 1.20
CA ILE A 78 2.25 18.25 2.64
C ILE A 78 3.35 17.25 2.97
N ASP A 79 3.69 16.38 2.01
CA ASP A 79 4.78 15.41 2.17
C ASP A 79 5.35 14.91 0.82
N GLU A 80 6.57 14.40 0.85
CA GLU A 80 7.25 13.76 -0.28
C GLU A 80 7.97 12.48 0.18
N ILE A 81 7.74 11.36 -0.50
CA ILE A 81 8.46 10.10 -0.31
C ILE A 81 9.38 9.89 -1.51
N ARG A 82 10.65 9.60 -1.24
CA ARG A 82 11.63 9.26 -2.26
C ARG A 82 11.82 7.75 -2.31
N LEU A 83 11.43 7.17 -3.45
CA LEU A 83 11.60 5.76 -3.76
C LEU A 83 12.93 5.62 -4.51
N THR A 84 13.97 5.28 -3.78
CA THR A 84 15.29 4.98 -4.36
C THR A 84 15.41 3.47 -4.51
N ASP A 85 15.54 3.00 -5.75
CA ASP A 85 15.71 1.58 -6.05
C ASP A 85 17.15 1.16 -5.67
N PRO A 86 17.33 0.25 -4.70
CA PRO A 86 18.66 -0.18 -4.26
C PRO A 86 19.38 -1.05 -5.31
N VAL A 87 18.66 -1.66 -6.26
CA VAL A 87 19.21 -2.54 -7.29
C VAL A 87 19.61 -1.76 -8.54
N TYR A 88 18.89 -0.68 -8.85
CA TYR A 88 19.10 0.13 -10.04
C TYR A 88 19.49 1.57 -9.69
N ILE A 89 20.50 1.75 -8.82
CA ILE A 89 21.00 3.06 -8.34
C ILE A 89 21.25 4.06 -9.50
N TYR A 90 21.55 3.57 -10.72
CA TYR A 90 21.84 4.37 -11.91
C TYR A 90 20.65 4.58 -12.88
N LYS A 91 19.50 3.91 -12.69
CA LYS A 91 18.29 4.13 -13.49
C LYS A 91 17.19 4.66 -12.59
N GLN A 92 16.78 5.91 -12.84
CA GLN A 92 15.71 6.54 -12.08
C GLN A 92 14.41 5.73 -12.21
N PHE A 93 13.86 5.28 -11.08
CA PHE A 93 12.58 4.60 -11.05
C PHE A 93 11.46 5.59 -11.36
N VAL A 94 10.94 5.59 -12.59
CA VAL A 94 9.82 6.47 -12.97
C VAL A 94 8.51 5.77 -12.67
N ILE A 95 7.75 6.33 -11.73
CA ILE A 95 6.43 5.83 -11.34
C ILE A 95 5.47 6.03 -12.50
N SER A 96 4.79 4.95 -12.89
CA SER A 96 3.78 4.95 -13.96
C SER A 96 2.38 4.73 -13.41
N GLU A 97 2.23 3.87 -12.39
CA GLU A 97 0.95 3.57 -11.77
C GLU A 97 1.11 3.48 -10.26
N VAL A 98 0.03 3.79 -9.55
CA VAL A 98 -0.07 3.71 -8.10
C VAL A 98 -1.39 3.06 -7.73
N PHE A 99 -1.31 1.95 -7.00
CA PHE A 99 -2.45 1.22 -6.44
C PHE A 99 -2.44 1.42 -4.92
N HIS A 100 -3.61 1.51 -4.28
CA HIS A 100 -3.71 1.67 -2.83
C HIS A 100 -4.45 0.49 -2.20
N CYS A 101 -4.04 0.08 -1.00
CA CYS A 101 -4.74 -0.92 -0.20
C CYS A 101 -4.44 -0.68 1.28
N ASP A 102 -5.47 -0.41 2.08
CA ASP A 102 -5.39 -0.17 3.53
C ASP A 102 -4.25 0.77 3.97
N GLY A 103 -4.05 1.86 3.21
CA GLY A 103 -3.01 2.88 3.48
C GLY A 103 -1.61 2.53 2.98
N LEU A 104 -1.41 1.35 2.39
CA LEU A 104 -0.22 1.00 1.60
C LEU A 104 -0.41 1.43 0.15
N LEU A 105 0.71 1.77 -0.50
CA LEU A 105 0.77 2.07 -1.92
C LEU A 105 1.66 1.05 -2.63
N LEU A 106 1.19 0.49 -3.73
CA LEU A 106 1.98 -0.28 -4.69
C LEU A 106 2.26 0.61 -5.90
N CYS A 107 3.53 0.86 -6.19
CA CYS A 107 3.97 1.64 -7.33
C CYS A 107 4.68 0.76 -8.35
N THR A 108 4.39 0.97 -9.64
CA THR A 108 5.02 0.27 -10.76
C THR A 108 5.73 1.27 -11.67
N ASN A 109 6.76 0.82 -12.39
CA ASN A 109 7.32 1.60 -13.49
C ASN A 109 6.67 1.24 -14.83
N GLN A 110 6.89 2.07 -15.84
CA GLN A 110 6.27 1.88 -17.17
C GLN A 110 6.58 0.50 -17.77
N LYS A 111 7.80 -0.01 -17.58
CA LYS A 111 8.25 -1.31 -18.12
C LYS A 111 7.83 -2.52 -17.27
N LYS A 112 7.16 -2.30 -16.13
CA LYS A 112 6.83 -3.33 -15.13
C LYS A 112 8.03 -4.14 -14.62
N THR A 113 9.24 -3.58 -14.72
CA THR A 113 10.49 -4.21 -14.27
C THR A 113 10.81 -3.93 -12.80
N GLY A 114 10.10 -2.97 -12.19
CA GLY A 114 10.27 -2.60 -10.79
C GLY A 114 8.92 -2.40 -10.11
N LEU A 115 8.77 -3.02 -8.94
CA LEU A 115 7.61 -2.90 -8.07
C LEU A 115 8.08 -2.44 -6.70
N VAL A 116 7.36 -1.51 -6.08
CA VAL A 116 7.64 -1.09 -4.72
C VAL A 116 6.34 -0.90 -3.95
N VAL A 117 6.27 -1.53 -2.78
CA VAL A 117 5.21 -1.29 -1.82
C VAL A 117 5.74 -0.34 -0.76
N CYS A 118 5.07 0.78 -0.54
CA CYS A 118 5.45 1.73 0.49
C CYS A 118 4.28 2.12 1.38
N ASN A 119 4.58 2.42 2.63
CA ASN A 119 3.66 3.03 3.57
C ASN A 119 4.02 4.51 3.74
N PRO A 120 3.21 5.44 3.21
CA PRO A 120 3.44 6.87 3.33
C PRO A 120 3.55 7.38 4.76
N CYS A 121 2.81 6.77 5.68
CA CYS A 121 2.79 7.12 7.09
C CYS A 121 4.06 6.70 7.82
N THR A 122 4.58 5.52 7.49
CA THR A 122 5.71 4.95 8.22
C THR A 122 7.07 5.16 7.55
N ARG A 123 7.09 5.68 6.32
CA ARG A 123 8.30 5.82 5.47
C ARG A 123 8.97 4.50 5.11
N GLN A 124 8.32 3.38 5.38
CA GLN A 124 8.83 2.07 5.00
C GLN A 124 8.51 1.81 3.53
N ALA A 125 9.49 1.32 2.79
CA ALA A 125 9.36 0.88 1.43
C ALA A 125 9.99 -0.49 1.27
N ARG A 126 9.37 -1.35 0.47
CA ARG A 126 9.84 -2.69 0.14
C ARG A 126 9.83 -2.86 -1.36
N TRP A 127 11.02 -3.04 -1.93
CA TRP A 127 11.20 -3.34 -3.34
C TRP A 127 10.92 -4.81 -3.60
N ILE A 128 10.27 -5.08 -4.72
CA ILE A 128 9.82 -6.41 -5.12
C ILE A 128 10.31 -6.65 -6.53
N LYS A 129 11.05 -7.75 -6.70
CA LYS A 129 11.46 -8.20 -8.02
C LYS A 129 10.23 -8.79 -8.73
N PRO A 130 9.87 -8.32 -9.93
CA PRO A 130 8.80 -8.94 -10.71
C PRO A 130 9.13 -10.41 -11.05
N GLY A 131 8.10 -11.20 -11.35
CA GLY A 131 8.28 -12.56 -11.85
C GLY A 131 9.11 -12.61 -13.14
N ASN A 132 9.72 -13.75 -13.44
CA ASN A 132 10.64 -13.91 -14.58
C ASN A 132 9.97 -13.65 -15.96
N ARG A 133 8.63 -13.69 -16.03
CA ARG A 133 7.85 -13.54 -17.28
C ARG A 133 7.08 -12.22 -17.33
N HIS A 134 7.51 -11.19 -16.61
CA HIS A 134 6.82 -9.90 -16.61
C HIS A 134 6.85 -9.22 -17.98
N LYS A 135 5.78 -8.50 -18.30
CA LYS A 135 5.56 -7.77 -19.54
C LYS A 135 5.10 -6.35 -19.24
N MET A 136 5.29 -5.45 -20.21
CA MET A 136 4.83 -4.07 -20.11
C MET A 136 3.30 -3.95 -19.98
N SER A 137 2.56 -4.93 -20.54
CA SER A 137 1.10 -5.02 -20.48
C SER A 137 0.56 -5.60 -19.17
N ASP A 138 1.42 -6.10 -18.28
CA ASP A 138 0.97 -6.69 -17.02
C ASP A 138 0.25 -5.65 -16.16
N THR A 139 -0.82 -6.09 -15.50
CA THR A 139 -1.52 -5.31 -14.48
C THR A 139 -1.20 -5.88 -13.11
N TYR A 140 -1.04 -5.00 -12.11
CA TYR A 140 -0.78 -5.39 -10.73
C TYR A 140 -1.84 -4.82 -9.81
N THR A 141 -2.17 -5.52 -8.74
CA THR A 141 -2.99 -4.97 -7.66
C THR A 141 -2.49 -5.46 -6.30
N LEU A 142 -2.70 -4.65 -5.27
CA LEU A 142 -2.39 -4.97 -3.88
C LEU A 142 -3.68 -5.33 -3.16
N GLY A 143 -3.73 -6.52 -2.56
CA GLY A 143 -4.88 -6.98 -1.80
C GLY A 143 -4.50 -7.32 -0.37
N SER A 144 -5.44 -7.13 0.55
CA SER A 144 -5.32 -7.56 1.94
C SER A 144 -6.22 -8.75 2.24
N TYR A 145 -5.80 -9.57 3.20
CA TYR A 145 -6.54 -10.73 3.68
C TYR A 145 -6.27 -10.97 5.16
N GLN A 146 -7.21 -11.60 5.85
CA GLN A 146 -7.00 -12.05 7.22
C GLN A 146 -6.14 -13.32 7.19
N ASP A 147 -4.91 -13.24 7.72
CA ASP A 147 -4.10 -14.43 7.91
C ASP A 147 -4.55 -15.16 9.18
N ILE A 148 -5.08 -16.36 8.99
CA ILE A 148 -5.60 -17.21 10.06
C ILE A 148 -4.50 -17.59 11.06
N LYS A 149 -3.25 -17.76 10.60
CA LYS A 149 -2.16 -18.20 11.48
C LYS A 149 -1.73 -17.11 12.46
N SER A 150 -1.61 -15.88 11.97
CA SER A 150 -1.20 -14.72 12.77
C SER A 150 -2.37 -13.95 13.38
N ASN A 151 -3.61 -14.26 12.98
CA ASN A 151 -4.81 -13.49 13.28
C ASN A 151 -4.67 -11.99 12.94
N ASN A 152 -3.92 -11.70 11.89
CA ASN A 152 -3.54 -10.35 11.50
C ASN A 152 -3.84 -10.10 10.02
N ILE A 153 -4.00 -8.82 9.65
CA ILE A 153 -4.10 -8.42 8.25
C ILE A 153 -2.74 -8.63 7.59
N SER A 154 -2.76 -9.40 6.50
CA SER A 154 -1.62 -9.66 5.63
C SER A 154 -1.92 -9.19 4.21
N TYR A 155 -0.89 -9.06 3.39
CA TYR A 155 -1.00 -8.52 2.04
C TYR A 155 -0.46 -9.51 1.00
N LYS A 156 -0.97 -9.43 -0.22
CA LYS A 156 -0.48 -10.13 -1.41
C LYS A 156 -0.55 -9.20 -2.61
N ILE A 157 0.32 -9.40 -3.59
CA ILE A 157 0.23 -8.70 -4.88
C ILE A 157 -0.27 -9.71 -5.90
N LEU A 158 -1.33 -9.36 -6.60
CA LEU A 158 -1.80 -10.11 -7.75
C LEU A 158 -1.22 -9.45 -9.00
N ARG A 159 -0.63 -10.26 -9.87
CA ARG A 159 -0.22 -9.90 -11.23
C ARG A 159 -1.16 -10.62 -12.19
N CYS A 160 -1.65 -9.88 -13.19
CA CYS A 160 -2.44 -10.40 -14.30
C CYS A 160 -1.67 -10.16 -15.61
N ASP A 161 -1.42 -11.24 -16.35
CA ASP A 161 -0.95 -11.24 -17.74
C ASP A 161 -2.15 -11.61 -18.62
N GLU A 162 -2.82 -10.61 -19.19
CA GLU A 162 -3.90 -10.79 -20.15
C GLU A 162 -3.30 -11.00 -21.55
N TYR A 163 -3.52 -12.19 -22.13
CA TYR A 163 -3.17 -12.48 -23.52
C TYR A 163 -4.39 -13.02 -24.25
N GLU A 164 -4.88 -12.25 -25.22
CA GLU A 164 -5.97 -12.56 -26.18
C GLU A 164 -7.21 -13.25 -25.55
N ASP A 165 -7.13 -14.54 -25.19
CA ASP A 165 -8.22 -15.35 -24.62
C ASP A 165 -7.91 -16.07 -23.28
N LYS A 166 -6.71 -15.94 -22.71
CA LYS A 166 -6.34 -16.57 -21.43
C LYS A 166 -5.60 -15.59 -20.52
N ALA A 167 -6.22 -15.28 -19.38
CA ALA A 167 -5.55 -14.56 -18.32
C ALA A 167 -4.68 -15.52 -17.51
N ARG A 168 -3.43 -15.13 -17.24
CA ARG A 168 -2.57 -15.82 -16.28
C ARG A 168 -2.38 -14.97 -15.05
N PHE A 169 -2.51 -15.61 -13.89
CA PHE A 169 -2.39 -14.94 -12.61
C PHE A 169 -1.18 -15.45 -11.85
N GLU A 170 -0.44 -14.52 -11.27
CA GLU A 170 0.60 -14.82 -10.29
C GLU A 170 0.32 -14.04 -9.02
N ILE A 171 0.55 -14.67 -7.87
CA ILE A 171 0.48 -14.04 -6.56
C ILE A 171 1.88 -13.95 -5.96
N TYR A 172 2.25 -12.76 -5.54
CA TYR A 172 3.42 -12.54 -4.69
C TYR A 172 3.08 -12.74 -3.22
N GLU A 173 3.87 -13.53 -2.53
CA GLU A 173 3.76 -13.76 -1.11
C GLU A 173 4.92 -13.12 -0.35
N PHE A 174 4.60 -12.14 0.51
CA PHE A 174 5.59 -11.37 1.25
C PHE A 174 6.37 -12.19 2.28
N GLY A 175 5.79 -13.29 2.78
CA GLY A 175 6.43 -14.16 3.78
C GLY A 175 7.66 -14.88 3.24
N CYS A 176 7.59 -15.38 2.00
CA CYS A 176 8.67 -16.13 1.35
C CYS A 176 9.39 -15.36 0.23
N ASN A 177 8.97 -14.13 -0.08
CA ASN A 177 9.53 -13.33 -1.17
C ASN A 177 9.45 -14.01 -2.55
N SER A 178 8.37 -14.75 -2.82
CA SER A 178 8.24 -15.49 -4.07
C SER A 178 6.91 -15.25 -4.75
N TRP A 179 6.94 -15.36 -6.07
CA TRP A 179 5.76 -15.45 -6.91
C TRP A 179 5.32 -16.92 -7.03
N ARG A 180 4.02 -17.15 -6.96
CA ARG A 180 3.40 -18.45 -7.31
C ARG A 180 2.32 -18.25 -8.35
N ILE A 181 2.21 -19.19 -9.27
CA ILE A 181 1.16 -19.19 -10.30
C ILE A 181 -0.16 -19.59 -9.65
N LEU A 182 -1.25 -18.93 -10.04
CA LEU A 182 -2.60 -19.41 -9.76
C LEU A 182 -3.15 -20.06 -11.02
N ASP A 183 -3.62 -21.29 -10.86
CA ASP A 183 -4.39 -21.98 -11.88
C ASP A 183 -5.86 -21.64 -11.62
N VAL A 184 -6.41 -20.74 -12.45
CA VAL A 184 -7.82 -20.30 -12.34
C VAL A 184 -8.49 -20.70 -13.66
N THR A 185 -9.56 -21.49 -13.59
CA THR A 185 -10.40 -21.78 -14.75
C THR A 185 -11.06 -20.47 -15.19
N ASN A 186 -10.75 -20.06 -16.42
CA ASN A 186 -11.11 -18.77 -16.97
C ASN A 186 -12.57 -18.80 -17.46
N ASP A 187 -13.53 -18.89 -16.54
CA ASP A 187 -14.97 -18.97 -16.86
C ASP A 187 -15.61 -17.58 -17.08
N TYR A 188 -14.81 -16.51 -17.09
CA TYR A 188 -15.27 -15.13 -17.20
C TYR A 188 -14.26 -14.22 -17.90
N ASN A 189 -14.78 -13.25 -18.66
CA ASN A 189 -14.00 -12.17 -19.25
C ASN A 189 -13.72 -11.12 -18.17
N LEU A 190 -12.45 -10.98 -17.77
CA LEU A 190 -12.02 -9.86 -16.95
C LEU A 190 -11.90 -8.62 -17.84
N THR A 191 -12.78 -7.65 -17.62
CA THR A 191 -12.57 -6.31 -18.17
C THR A 191 -11.46 -5.65 -17.38
N ARG A 192 -10.42 -5.23 -18.11
CA ARG A 192 -9.27 -4.47 -17.62
C ARG A 192 -9.71 -3.39 -16.63
N PHE A 193 -9.38 -3.57 -15.35
CA PHE A 193 -9.61 -2.54 -14.35
C PHE A 193 -8.57 -1.43 -14.56
N SER A 194 -8.97 -0.36 -15.27
CA SER A 194 -8.18 0.87 -15.36
C SER A 194 -8.06 1.58 -14.02
N ASP A 195 -8.99 1.28 -13.10
CA ASP A 195 -9.06 1.89 -11.78
C ASP A 195 -8.87 0.84 -10.69
N ALA A 196 -7.81 1.04 -9.90
CA ALA A 196 -7.45 0.22 -8.77
C ALA A 196 -8.55 0.25 -7.69
N VAL A 197 -9.40 -0.77 -7.64
CA VAL A 197 -10.33 -0.99 -6.53
C VAL A 197 -9.72 -1.97 -5.52
N SER A 198 -9.64 -1.57 -4.26
CA SER A 198 -9.20 -2.42 -3.15
C SER A 198 -10.29 -3.45 -2.83
N TRP A 199 -10.09 -4.70 -3.23
CA TRP A 199 -11.03 -5.79 -2.92
C TRP A 199 -10.64 -6.49 -1.61
N ARG A 200 -11.56 -6.54 -0.65
CA ARG A 200 -11.35 -7.24 0.63
C ARG A 200 -11.96 -8.64 0.52
N GLY A 201 -11.15 -9.63 0.17
CA GLY A 201 -11.62 -11.01 0.02
C GLY A 201 -11.87 -11.67 1.37
N LYS A 202 -13.12 -12.05 1.65
CA LYS A 202 -13.43 -13.06 2.67
C LYS A 202 -13.37 -14.42 1.99
N THR A 203 -12.33 -15.20 2.24
CA THR A 203 -12.32 -16.62 1.85
C THR A 203 -13.22 -17.39 2.80
N SER A 204 -14.50 -17.54 2.46
CA SER A 204 -15.34 -18.58 3.05
C SER A 204 -14.81 -19.93 2.57
N LYS A 205 -14.45 -20.80 3.50
CA LYS A 205 -14.33 -22.23 3.21
C LYS A 205 -15.72 -22.73 2.86
N GLU A 206 -15.94 -23.08 1.59
CA GLU A 206 -17.02 -24.00 1.26
C GLU A 206 -16.60 -25.38 1.77
N TYR A 207 -17.51 -25.98 2.54
CA TYR A 207 -17.42 -27.35 3.04
C TYR A 207 -17.88 -28.32 1.96
#